data_AF-A0A1X9SP20-F1
#
_entry.id   AF-A0A1X9SP20-F1
#
_cell.length_a   1.000
_cell.length_b   1.000
_cell.length_c   1.000
_cell.angle_alpha   90.00
_cell.angle_beta   90.00
_cell.angle_gamma   90.00
#
_symmetry.space_group_name_H-M   'P 1'
#
loop_
_entity.id
_entity.type
_entity.pdbx_description
1 polymer ?
#
loop_
_entity_poly.entity_id
_entity_poly.type
_entity_poly.pdbx_seq_one_letter_code
_entity_poly.pdbx_strand_id
1 'polypeptide(L)'
;MRSFLLLLAFVVCSFASTLNVAAAANTAYVLEEIKSEFIKLHPDAKINITLGSSGKLVAQIKNGAPFDLFLSANIDFADTLYKDGFALNKPVIYTSGSVAILSVRGYEPSLNSLKNKDIKTIIIANPKTAPYGAATIEAFKNAGIYDEIKDKIIEANSIGDTLSQTIKAGDIGFVAASALKAEQMLQYTNYAILDGSLHTSIDQAMVILNHGKENKLAKDFYDYLLSKPAQDIFVKFGYKAIN
;
A
#
# COMPACT_ATOMS: atom_id res chain seq x y z
N MET A 1 -6.56 47.29 51.75
CA MET A 1 -5.59 46.59 50.87
C MET A 1 -6.30 45.41 50.23
N ARG A 2 -6.77 45.53 48.98
CA ARG A 2 -7.42 44.44 48.23
C ARG A 2 -6.41 43.90 47.23
N SER A 3 -5.90 42.71 47.49
CA SER A 3 -4.97 42.01 46.60
C SER A 3 -5.76 41.43 45.43
N PHE A 4 -5.42 41.82 44.20
CA PHE A 4 -6.02 41.31 42.98
C PHE A 4 -5.11 40.18 42.44
N LEU A 5 -5.57 38.94 42.54
CA LEU A 5 -4.83 37.77 42.06
C LEU A 5 -5.07 37.63 40.55
N LEU A 6 -4.08 37.99 39.72
CA LEU A 6 -4.12 37.75 38.28
C LEU A 6 -3.85 36.26 38.01
N LEU A 7 -4.87 35.55 37.53
CA LEU A 7 -4.73 34.18 37.06
C LEU A 7 -4.20 34.20 35.63
N LEU A 8 -2.93 33.87 35.44
CA LEU A 8 -2.30 33.75 34.13
C LEU A 8 -2.69 32.40 33.51
N ALA A 9 -3.66 32.40 32.60
CA ALA A 9 -4.02 31.21 31.83
C ALA A 9 -2.91 30.89 30.82
N PHE A 10 -2.13 29.85 31.08
CA PHE A 10 -1.24 29.25 30.08
C PHE A 10 -2.10 28.60 29.00
N VAL A 11 -2.30 29.30 27.88
CA VAL A 11 -2.81 28.69 26.66
C VAL A 11 -1.70 27.81 26.11
N VAL A 12 -1.77 26.51 26.39
CA VAL A 12 -0.95 25.51 25.71
C VAL A 12 -1.42 25.48 24.26
N CYS A 13 -0.71 26.19 23.39
CA CYS A 13 -0.91 26.09 21.96
C CYS A 13 -0.38 24.70 21.54
N SER A 14 -1.25 23.70 21.54
CA SER A 14 -0.93 22.39 20.99
C SER A 14 -0.75 22.57 19.49
N PHE A 15 0.49 22.63 19.02
CA PHE A 15 0.78 22.56 17.59
C PHE A 15 0.34 21.18 17.12
N ALA A 16 -0.78 21.11 16.39
CA ALA A 16 -1.22 19.88 15.73
C ALA A 16 -0.09 19.36 14.85
N SER A 17 0.60 18.32 15.31
CA SER A 17 1.65 17.67 14.55
C SER A 17 1.02 17.02 13.32
N THR A 18 1.69 17.17 12.18
CA THR A 18 1.27 16.53 10.93
C THR A 18 2.15 15.32 10.71
N LEU A 19 1.52 14.19 10.42
CA LEU A 19 2.17 12.94 10.06
C LEU A 19 2.17 12.80 8.53
N ASN A 20 3.35 12.73 7.92
CA ASN A 20 3.52 12.47 6.49
C ASN A 20 3.89 11.01 6.25
N VAL A 21 3.02 10.27 5.57
CA VAL A 21 3.16 8.84 5.33
C VAL A 21 3.40 8.59 3.85
N ALA A 22 4.52 7.95 3.51
CA ALA A 22 4.74 7.36 2.19
C ALA A 22 4.23 5.91 2.20
N ALA A 23 3.18 5.62 1.43
CA ALA A 23 2.55 4.30 1.45
C ALA A 23 2.46 3.69 0.05
N ALA A 24 2.75 2.40 -0.05
CA ALA A 24 2.56 1.65 -1.28
C ALA A 24 1.09 1.69 -1.72
N ALA A 25 0.83 1.96 -2.99
CA ALA A 25 -0.53 2.24 -3.49
C ALA A 25 -1.55 1.10 -3.32
N ASN A 26 -1.11 -0.13 -2.98
CA ASN A 26 -2.04 -1.23 -2.64
C ASN A 26 -2.85 -0.92 -1.38
N THR A 27 -2.30 -0.13 -0.45
CA THR A 27 -2.91 0.15 0.84
C THR A 27 -3.89 1.32 0.82
N ALA A 28 -4.18 1.92 -0.34
CA ALA A 28 -4.96 3.15 -0.45
C ALA A 28 -6.31 3.08 0.30
N TYR A 29 -7.14 2.09 -0.01
CA TYR A 29 -8.46 1.95 0.58
C TYR A 29 -8.43 1.52 2.05
N VAL A 30 -7.55 0.58 2.41
CA VAL A 30 -7.44 0.11 3.80
C VAL A 30 -6.91 1.21 4.72
N LEU A 31 -5.99 2.04 4.24
CA LEU A 31 -5.46 3.16 5.03
C LEU A 31 -6.47 4.30 5.19
N GLU A 32 -7.45 4.44 4.29
CA GLU A 32 -8.55 5.39 4.47
C GLU A 32 -9.38 5.03 5.71
N GLU A 33 -9.75 3.74 5.85
CA GLU A 33 -10.50 3.25 7.01
C GLU A 33 -9.64 3.27 8.29
N ILE A 34 -8.40 2.79 8.22
CA ILE A 34 -7.46 2.84 9.36
C ILE A 34 -7.24 4.28 9.84
N LYS A 35 -7.05 5.23 8.91
CA LYS A 35 -6.90 6.66 9.24
C LYS A 35 -8.16 7.20 9.93
N SER A 36 -9.34 6.85 9.43
CA SER A 36 -10.61 7.26 10.03
C SER A 36 -10.73 6.77 11.48
N GLU A 37 -10.44 5.50 11.73
CA GLU A 37 -10.50 4.93 13.09
C GLU A 37 -9.40 5.49 14.01
N PHE A 38 -8.20 5.72 13.48
CA PHE A 38 -7.11 6.35 14.24
C PHE A 38 -7.45 7.78 14.69
N ILE A 39 -8.04 8.60 13.81
CA ILE A 39 -8.40 9.99 14.13
C ILE A 39 -9.44 10.07 15.25
N LYS A 40 -10.31 9.07 15.41
CA LYS A 40 -11.24 9.03 16.56
C LYS A 40 -10.51 8.94 17.90
N LEU A 41 -9.34 8.27 17.93
CA LEU A 41 -8.48 8.14 19.10
C LEU A 41 -7.52 9.33 19.24
N HIS A 42 -7.24 10.03 18.14
CA HIS A 42 -6.34 11.18 18.05
C HIS A 42 -7.00 12.36 17.31
N PRO A 43 -7.95 13.09 17.94
CA PRO A 43 -8.77 14.10 17.24
C PRO A 43 -7.97 15.25 16.60
N ASP A 44 -6.80 15.57 17.15
CA ASP A 44 -5.92 16.64 16.64
C ASP A 44 -4.92 16.16 15.58
N ALA A 45 -4.88 14.86 15.27
CA ALA A 45 -3.92 14.29 14.33
C ALA A 45 -4.24 14.70 12.88
N LYS A 46 -3.24 15.22 12.18
CA LYS A 46 -3.30 15.42 10.72
C LYS A 46 -2.43 14.40 10.04
N ILE A 47 -3.03 13.51 9.25
CA ILE A 47 -2.29 12.46 8.52
C ILE A 47 -2.39 12.70 7.02
N ASN A 48 -1.25 12.98 6.39
CA ASN A 48 -1.08 13.10 4.96
C ASN A 48 -0.51 11.79 4.41
N ILE A 49 -1.20 11.16 3.46
CA ILE A 49 -0.74 9.92 2.85
C ILE A 49 -0.39 10.20 1.40
N THR A 50 0.86 9.95 1.02
CA THR A 50 1.34 9.94 -0.35
C THR A 50 1.42 8.51 -0.84
N LEU A 51 0.67 8.21 -1.91
CA LEU A 51 0.59 6.89 -2.50
C LEU A 51 1.52 6.78 -3.72
N GLY A 52 2.19 5.64 -3.86
CA GLY A 52 3.05 5.36 -5.01
C GLY A 52 3.52 3.91 -5.07
N SER A 53 4.36 3.57 -6.05
CA SER A 53 5.10 2.31 -5.99
C SER A 53 6.21 2.40 -4.94
N SER A 54 6.47 1.31 -4.20
CA SER A 54 7.45 1.30 -3.12
C SER A 54 8.83 1.76 -3.57
N GLY A 55 9.29 1.34 -4.75
CA GLY A 55 10.57 1.79 -5.30
C GLY A 55 10.62 3.29 -5.62
N LYS A 56 9.52 3.88 -6.12
CA LYS A 56 9.46 5.33 -6.36
C LYS A 56 9.46 6.12 -5.05
N LEU A 57 8.77 5.63 -4.04
CA LEU A 57 8.76 6.25 -2.71
C LEU A 57 10.13 6.16 -2.03
N VAL A 58 10.85 5.04 -2.17
CA VAL A 58 12.26 4.93 -1.73
C VAL A 58 13.11 6.01 -2.39
N ALA A 59 12.98 6.22 -3.71
CA ALA A 59 13.72 7.27 -4.40
C ALA A 59 13.37 8.67 -3.88
N GLN A 60 12.09 8.96 -3.60
CA GLN A 60 11.69 10.23 -3.00
C GLN A 60 12.27 10.44 -1.60
N ILE A 61 12.24 9.41 -0.75
CA ILE A 61 12.82 9.45 0.60
C ILE A 61 14.32 9.71 0.53
N LYS A 62 15.04 9.01 -0.34
CA LYS A 62 16.48 9.21 -0.56
C LYS A 62 16.82 10.61 -1.09
N ASN A 63 15.90 11.22 -1.82
CA ASN A 63 16.01 12.59 -2.32
C ASN A 63 15.51 13.65 -1.33
N GLY A 64 15.23 13.28 -0.07
CA GLY A 64 14.92 14.22 1.01
C GLY A 64 13.44 14.59 1.14
N ALA A 65 12.52 13.83 0.56
CA ALA A 65 11.09 14.03 0.82
C ALA A 65 10.78 13.85 2.32
N PRO A 66 10.04 14.77 2.96
CA PRO A 66 9.88 14.84 4.42
C PRO A 66 8.79 13.88 4.93
N PHE A 67 8.99 12.58 4.70
CA PHE A 67 8.13 11.52 5.20
C PHE A 67 8.57 11.06 6.58
N ASP A 68 7.61 10.81 7.45
CA ASP A 68 7.83 10.31 8.81
C ASP A 68 7.77 8.78 8.88
N LEU A 69 6.88 8.19 8.09
CA LEU A 69 6.62 6.76 8.06
C LEU A 69 6.61 6.26 6.62
N PHE A 70 7.26 5.11 6.38
CA PHE A 70 7.21 4.41 5.10
C PHE A 70 6.54 3.05 5.26
N LEU A 71 5.51 2.79 4.44
CA LEU A 71 4.85 1.49 4.32
C LEU A 71 5.12 0.91 2.93
N SER A 72 5.93 -0.13 2.87
CA SER A 72 6.32 -0.81 1.65
C SER A 72 5.48 -2.06 1.39
N ALA A 73 5.25 -2.37 0.11
CA ALA A 73 4.63 -3.61 -0.32
C ALA A 73 5.58 -4.82 -0.33
N ASN A 74 6.82 -4.66 0.14
CA ASN A 74 7.74 -5.75 0.43
C ASN A 74 8.70 -5.38 1.57
N ILE A 75 9.45 -6.36 2.06
CA ILE A 75 10.50 -6.14 3.07
C ILE A 75 11.70 -5.39 2.49
N ASP A 76 12.14 -5.74 1.28
CA ASP A 76 13.42 -5.27 0.71
C ASP A 76 13.53 -3.75 0.57
N PHE A 77 12.45 -3.06 0.17
CA PHE A 77 12.49 -1.60 0.04
C PHE A 77 12.61 -0.89 1.40
N ALA A 78 11.92 -1.41 2.43
CA ALA A 78 12.03 -0.88 3.78
C ALA A 78 13.41 -1.19 4.38
N ASP A 79 13.93 -2.40 4.13
CA ASP A 79 15.27 -2.82 4.56
C ASP A 79 16.38 -2.00 3.89
N THR A 80 16.21 -1.66 2.61
CA THR A 80 17.12 -0.76 1.88
C THR A 80 17.21 0.60 2.58
N LEU A 81 16.08 1.20 2.95
CA LEU A 81 16.09 2.48 3.67
C LEU A 81 16.75 2.39 5.04
N TYR A 82 16.56 1.27 5.76
CA TYR A 82 17.23 1.04 7.03
C TYR A 82 18.75 0.89 6.87
N LYS A 83 19.20 0.04 5.94
CA LYS A 83 20.64 -0.18 5.66
C LYS A 83 21.35 1.08 5.17
N ASP A 84 20.66 1.89 4.37
CA ASP A 84 21.20 3.14 3.85
C ASP A 84 21.11 4.29 4.87
N GLY A 85 20.63 4.04 6.09
CA GLY A 85 20.61 5.01 7.19
C GLY A 85 19.49 6.06 7.11
N PHE A 86 18.43 5.80 6.35
CA PHE A 86 17.25 6.68 6.25
C PHE A 86 16.13 6.35 7.25
N ALA A 87 16.21 5.19 7.91
CA ALA A 87 15.21 4.71 8.87
C ALA A 87 15.79 4.46 10.27
N LEU A 88 14.96 4.67 11.29
CA LEU A 88 15.32 4.57 12.70
C LEU A 88 15.31 3.13 13.21
N ASN A 89 14.49 2.27 12.61
CA ASN A 89 14.27 0.90 13.04
C ASN A 89 14.37 -0.08 11.87
N LYS A 90 14.69 -1.34 12.21
CA LYS A 90 14.59 -2.45 11.27
C LYS A 90 13.15 -2.58 10.76
N PRO A 91 12.94 -3.03 9.51
CA PRO A 91 11.60 -3.26 8.98
C PRO A 91 10.79 -4.21 9.85
N VAL A 92 9.53 -3.85 10.07
CA VAL A 92 8.55 -4.71 10.72
C VAL A 92 7.46 -5.03 9.71
N ILE A 93 7.18 -6.32 9.55
CA ILE A 93 6.05 -6.77 8.73
C ILE A 93 4.76 -6.31 9.42
N TYR A 94 3.87 -5.64 8.69
CA TYR A 94 2.59 -5.16 9.22
C TYR A 94 1.38 -5.89 8.61
N THR A 95 1.56 -6.53 7.45
CA THR A 95 0.53 -7.34 6.79
C THR A 95 1.11 -8.11 5.59
N SER A 96 0.34 -9.03 4.99
CA SER A 96 0.68 -9.62 3.68
C SER A 96 -0.50 -9.51 2.71
N GLY A 97 -0.20 -9.19 1.44
CA GLY A 97 -1.21 -8.99 0.40
C GLY A 97 -1.27 -10.10 -0.65
N SER A 98 -2.28 -10.03 -1.52
CA SER A 98 -2.48 -10.97 -2.64
C SER A 98 -2.80 -10.22 -3.93
N VAL A 99 -2.38 -10.78 -5.07
CA VAL A 99 -2.75 -10.29 -6.41
C VAL A 99 -4.12 -10.88 -6.79
N ALA A 100 -4.94 -10.07 -7.46
CA ALA A 100 -6.17 -10.53 -8.12
C ALA A 100 -6.08 -10.28 -9.62
N ILE A 101 -6.63 -11.22 -10.40
CA ILE A 101 -6.86 -11.10 -11.83
C ILE A 101 -8.23 -10.46 -11.99
N LEU A 102 -8.29 -9.20 -12.41
CA LEU A 102 -9.52 -8.44 -12.64
C LEU A 102 -9.84 -8.41 -14.13
N SER A 103 -11.09 -8.71 -14.50
CA SER A 103 -11.59 -8.61 -15.87
C SER A 103 -12.78 -7.67 -15.91
N VAL A 104 -12.66 -6.54 -16.62
CA VAL A 104 -13.75 -5.57 -16.78
C VAL A 104 -14.46 -5.67 -18.13
N ARG A 105 -13.99 -6.56 -19.01
CA ARG A 105 -14.53 -6.80 -20.36
C ARG A 105 -15.18 -8.18 -20.52
N GLY A 106 -15.41 -8.89 -19.42
CA GLY A 106 -16.13 -10.18 -19.41
C GLY A 106 -15.27 -11.40 -19.79
N TYR A 107 -13.96 -11.24 -19.97
CA TYR A 107 -13.05 -12.36 -20.07
C TYR A 107 -12.99 -13.15 -18.75
N GLU A 108 -12.70 -14.44 -18.83
CA GLU A 108 -12.46 -15.27 -17.65
C GLU A 108 -11.20 -14.77 -16.91
N PRO A 109 -11.26 -14.48 -15.60
CA PRO A 109 -10.12 -14.00 -14.82
C PRO A 109 -9.20 -15.16 -14.42
N SER A 110 -8.48 -15.73 -15.37
CA SER A 110 -7.54 -16.84 -15.14
C SER A 110 -6.25 -16.67 -15.95
N LEU A 111 -5.16 -17.31 -15.51
CA LEU A 111 -3.89 -17.28 -16.25
C LEU A 111 -4.02 -17.93 -17.64
N ASN A 112 -4.85 -18.97 -17.76
CA ASN A 112 -5.08 -19.64 -19.03
C ASN A 112 -5.79 -18.74 -20.06
N SER A 113 -6.71 -17.88 -19.62
CA SER A 113 -7.45 -17.00 -20.51
C SER A 113 -6.54 -16.00 -21.22
N LEU A 114 -5.40 -15.62 -20.62
CA LEU A 114 -4.45 -14.64 -21.17
C LEU A 114 -3.89 -15.04 -22.55
N LYS A 115 -3.91 -16.34 -22.88
CA LYS A 115 -3.51 -16.86 -24.19
C LYS A 115 -4.53 -16.56 -25.29
N ASN A 116 -5.77 -16.22 -24.93
CA ASN A 116 -6.80 -15.82 -25.88
C ASN A 116 -6.30 -14.64 -26.74
N LYS A 117 -6.43 -14.78 -28.07
CA LYS A 117 -6.00 -13.77 -29.04
C LYS A 117 -6.82 -12.49 -28.97
N ASP A 118 -8.04 -12.53 -28.43
CA ASP A 118 -8.92 -11.37 -28.28
C ASP A 118 -8.50 -10.47 -27.11
N ILE A 119 -7.81 -11.02 -26.11
CA ILE A 119 -7.16 -10.23 -25.06
C ILE A 119 -5.94 -9.54 -25.67
N LYS A 120 -5.97 -8.21 -25.72
CA LYS A 120 -4.91 -7.37 -26.28
C LYS A 120 -4.10 -6.66 -25.21
N THR A 121 -4.70 -6.41 -24.05
CA THR A 121 -4.09 -5.58 -22.99
C THR A 121 -4.15 -6.28 -21.64
N ILE A 122 -2.97 -6.56 -21.09
CA ILE A 122 -2.78 -7.11 -19.75
C ILE A 122 -2.06 -6.05 -18.93
N ILE A 123 -2.77 -5.36 -18.05
CA ILE A 123 -2.19 -4.28 -17.25
C ILE A 123 -1.58 -4.89 -15.99
N ILE A 124 -0.30 -4.61 -15.75
CA ILE A 124 0.40 -4.99 -14.51
C ILE A 124 1.05 -3.75 -13.89
N ALA A 125 1.44 -3.82 -12.62
CA ALA A 125 2.30 -2.78 -12.05
C ALA A 125 3.74 -2.98 -12.56
N ASN A 126 4.52 -1.90 -12.71
CA ASN A 126 5.91 -1.99 -13.15
C ASN A 126 6.73 -2.89 -12.19
N PRO A 127 7.24 -4.04 -12.65
CA PRO A 127 7.84 -5.05 -11.79
C PRO A 127 9.17 -4.61 -11.15
N LYS A 128 9.82 -3.58 -11.70
CA LYS A 128 11.08 -3.04 -11.14
C LYS A 128 10.86 -2.19 -9.90
N THR A 129 9.66 -1.62 -9.73
CA THR A 129 9.37 -0.66 -8.65
C THR A 129 8.20 -1.05 -7.77
N ALA A 130 7.35 -2.00 -8.22
CA ALA A 130 6.15 -2.42 -7.53
C ALA A 130 6.19 -3.93 -7.24
N PRO A 131 6.19 -4.36 -5.96
CA PRO A 131 6.21 -5.77 -5.58
C PRO A 131 5.08 -6.62 -6.19
N TYR A 132 3.88 -6.05 -6.32
CA TYR A 132 2.75 -6.72 -7.00
C TYR A 132 3.02 -7.00 -8.48
N GLY A 133 3.77 -6.12 -9.15
CA GLY A 133 4.23 -6.33 -10.52
C GLY A 133 5.25 -7.46 -10.61
N ALA A 134 6.21 -7.48 -9.70
CA ALA A 134 7.21 -8.54 -9.62
C ALA A 134 6.55 -9.92 -9.39
N ALA A 135 5.64 -10.02 -8.41
CA ALA A 135 4.88 -11.23 -8.12
C ALA A 135 4.03 -11.70 -9.32
N THR A 136 3.45 -10.75 -10.07
CA THR A 136 2.68 -11.07 -11.29
C THR A 136 3.58 -11.68 -12.37
N ILE A 137 4.75 -11.09 -12.62
CA ILE A 137 5.72 -11.63 -13.59
C ILE A 137 6.25 -13.00 -13.16
N GLU A 138 6.53 -13.17 -11.87
CA GLU A 138 6.94 -14.46 -11.30
C GLU A 138 5.86 -15.52 -11.54
N ALA A 139 4.59 -15.19 -11.30
CA ALA A 139 3.48 -16.11 -11.56
C ALA A 139 3.34 -16.47 -13.04
N PHE A 140 3.51 -15.52 -13.97
CA PHE A 140 3.50 -15.81 -15.40
C PHE A 140 4.61 -16.77 -15.83
N LYS A 141 5.80 -16.61 -15.25
CA LYS A 141 6.96 -17.48 -15.52
C LYS A 141 6.75 -18.87 -14.94
N ASN A 142 6.31 -18.96 -13.69
CA ASN A 142 6.05 -20.24 -13.03
C ASN A 142 4.89 -21.02 -13.67
N ALA A 143 3.90 -20.30 -14.23
CA ALA A 143 2.83 -20.89 -15.03
C ALA A 143 3.25 -21.21 -16.48
N GLY A 144 4.46 -20.85 -16.90
CA GLY A 144 4.98 -21.13 -18.25
C GLY A 144 4.34 -20.35 -19.39
N ILE A 145 3.60 -19.26 -19.11
CA ILE A 145 2.84 -18.50 -20.12
C ILE A 145 3.50 -17.17 -20.51
N TYR A 146 4.54 -16.74 -19.79
CA TYR A 146 5.12 -15.40 -19.95
C TYR A 146 5.52 -15.08 -21.40
N ASP A 147 6.21 -16.00 -22.08
CA ASP A 147 6.69 -15.76 -23.44
C ASP A 147 5.56 -15.61 -24.47
N GLU A 148 4.41 -16.26 -24.25
CA GLU A 148 3.25 -16.18 -25.14
C GLU A 148 2.47 -14.85 -25.00
N ILE A 149 2.55 -14.23 -23.82
CA ILE A 149 1.71 -13.06 -23.48
C ILE A 149 2.50 -11.76 -23.34
N LYS A 150 3.84 -11.80 -23.32
CA LYS A 150 4.68 -10.64 -23.01
C LYS A 150 4.40 -9.40 -23.85
N ASP A 151 4.03 -9.57 -25.12
CA ASP A 151 3.73 -8.46 -26.03
C ASP A 151 2.36 -7.81 -25.75
N LYS A 152 1.51 -8.43 -24.93
CA LYS A 152 0.22 -7.89 -24.46
C LYS A 152 0.35 -7.10 -23.16
N ILE A 153 1.52 -7.17 -22.51
CA ILE A 153 1.72 -6.60 -21.17
C ILE A 153 1.93 -5.10 -21.27
N ILE A 154 1.14 -4.35 -20.49
CA ILE A 154 1.31 -2.91 -20.30
C ILE A 154 1.65 -2.67 -18.84
N GLU A 155 2.79 -2.02 -18.61
CA GLU A 155 3.26 -1.69 -17.26
C GLU A 155 2.73 -0.32 -16.81
N ALA A 156 1.93 -0.32 -15.75
CA ALA A 156 1.51 0.88 -15.05
C ALA A 156 2.53 1.30 -13.98
N ASN A 157 2.49 2.57 -13.60
CA ASN A 157 3.46 3.19 -12.69
C ASN A 157 3.41 2.66 -11.24
N SER A 158 2.25 2.17 -10.81
CA SER A 158 1.99 1.59 -9.48
C SER A 158 0.80 0.65 -9.56
N ILE A 159 0.55 -0.13 -8.51
CA ILE A 159 -0.61 -1.03 -8.44
C ILE A 159 -1.95 -0.28 -8.37
N GLY A 160 -1.97 0.95 -7.83
CA GLY A 160 -3.13 1.83 -7.90
C GLY A 160 -3.40 2.32 -9.32
N ASP A 161 -2.33 2.65 -10.06
CA ASP A 161 -2.43 2.98 -11.48
C ASP A 161 -2.93 1.78 -12.29
N THR A 162 -2.42 0.58 -12.01
CA THR A 162 -2.88 -0.68 -12.63
C THR A 162 -4.38 -0.84 -12.51
N LEU A 163 -4.95 -0.64 -11.31
CA LEU A 163 -6.39 -0.72 -11.10
C LEU A 163 -7.14 0.31 -11.96
N SER A 164 -6.73 1.58 -11.88
CA SER A 164 -7.40 2.65 -12.62
C SER A 164 -7.33 2.47 -14.13
N GLN A 165 -6.20 2.00 -14.66
CA GLN A 165 -5.99 1.76 -16.09
C GLN A 165 -6.76 0.52 -16.56
N THR A 166 -6.81 -0.53 -15.74
CA THR A 166 -7.61 -1.73 -16.03
C THR A 166 -9.07 -1.35 -16.21
N ILE A 167 -9.65 -0.61 -15.26
CA ILE A 167 -11.06 -0.18 -15.32
C ILE A 167 -11.35 0.67 -16.57
N LYS A 168 -10.45 1.59 -16.90
CA LYS A 168 -10.66 2.53 -18.00
C LYS A 168 -10.50 1.86 -19.36
N ALA A 169 -9.47 1.03 -19.53
CA ALA A 169 -9.02 0.61 -20.85
C ALA A 169 -8.45 -0.82 -20.95
N GLY A 170 -8.20 -1.51 -19.84
CA GLY A 170 -7.61 -2.85 -19.87
C GLY A 170 -8.63 -3.96 -20.12
N ASP A 171 -8.20 -5.03 -20.79
CA ASP A 171 -8.97 -6.27 -20.90
C ASP A 171 -8.88 -7.06 -19.59
N ILE A 172 -7.65 -7.26 -19.11
CA ILE A 172 -7.32 -7.90 -17.84
C ILE A 172 -6.32 -7.03 -17.06
N GLY A 173 -6.48 -6.94 -15.75
CA GLY A 173 -5.55 -6.29 -14.85
C GLY A 173 -5.10 -7.18 -13.71
N PHE A 174 -3.83 -7.09 -13.32
CA PHE A 174 -3.30 -7.74 -12.12
C PHE A 174 -3.22 -6.71 -10.99
N VAL A 175 -4.29 -6.67 -10.20
CA VAL A 175 -4.54 -5.61 -9.20
C VAL A 175 -4.30 -6.14 -7.78
N ALA A 176 -4.28 -5.23 -6.80
CA ALA A 176 -4.33 -5.65 -5.41
C ALA A 176 -5.72 -6.22 -5.07
N ALA A 177 -5.78 -7.45 -4.57
CA ALA A 177 -7.04 -8.09 -4.16
C ALA A 177 -7.82 -7.26 -3.13
N SER A 178 -7.08 -6.53 -2.30
CA SER A 178 -7.64 -5.65 -1.27
C SER A 178 -8.44 -4.48 -1.81
N ALA A 179 -8.07 -3.94 -2.97
CA ALA A 179 -8.83 -2.87 -3.60
C ALA A 179 -10.25 -3.33 -3.98
N LEU A 180 -10.44 -4.61 -4.31
CA LEU A 180 -11.73 -5.18 -4.67
C LEU A 180 -12.66 -5.42 -3.46
N LYS A 181 -12.17 -5.18 -2.24
CA LYS A 181 -12.97 -5.21 -1.01
C LYS A 181 -13.51 -3.84 -0.59
N ALA A 182 -13.05 -2.75 -1.22
CA ALA A 182 -13.56 -1.42 -0.96
C ALA A 182 -15.02 -1.29 -1.43
N GLU A 183 -15.83 -0.53 -0.69
CA GLU A 183 -17.26 -0.36 -0.97
C GLU A 183 -17.51 0.17 -2.39
N GLN A 184 -16.70 1.12 -2.85
CA GLN A 184 -16.79 1.74 -4.17
C GLN A 184 -16.31 0.81 -5.31
N MET A 185 -15.84 -0.38 -4.98
CA MET A 185 -15.27 -1.35 -5.91
C MET A 185 -16.11 -2.63 -6.01
N LEU A 186 -17.19 -2.75 -5.24
CA LEU A 186 -18.01 -3.96 -5.17
C LEU A 186 -18.73 -4.30 -6.49
N GLN A 187 -18.91 -3.34 -7.40
CA GLN A 187 -19.44 -3.62 -8.74
C GLN A 187 -18.51 -4.48 -9.62
N TYR A 188 -17.21 -4.54 -9.30
CA TYR A 188 -16.24 -5.33 -10.07
C TYR A 188 -16.15 -6.75 -9.52
N THR A 189 -17.11 -7.59 -9.92
CA THR A 189 -17.26 -8.96 -9.40
C THR A 189 -16.52 -10.02 -10.23
N ASN A 190 -16.15 -9.72 -11.48
CA ASN A 190 -15.46 -10.65 -12.35
C ASN A 190 -13.94 -10.64 -12.11
N TYR A 191 -13.53 -11.29 -11.02
CA TYR A 191 -12.13 -11.45 -10.64
C TYR A 191 -11.86 -12.82 -10.02
N ALA A 192 -10.59 -13.21 -10.02
CA ALA A 192 -10.10 -14.35 -9.25
C ALA A 192 -8.82 -13.96 -8.49
N ILE A 193 -8.59 -14.60 -7.34
CA ILE A 193 -7.31 -14.46 -6.64
C ILE A 193 -6.25 -15.26 -7.41
N LEU A 194 -5.12 -14.63 -7.69
CA LEU A 194 -3.98 -15.31 -8.28
C LEU A 194 -3.47 -16.38 -7.31
N ASP A 195 -3.15 -17.56 -7.83
CA ASP A 195 -2.60 -18.63 -7.01
C ASP A 195 -1.28 -18.21 -6.37
N GLY A 196 -1.27 -18.10 -5.04
CA GLY A 196 -0.12 -17.70 -4.25
C GLY A 196 1.04 -18.69 -4.29
N SER A 197 0.83 -19.92 -4.76
CA SER A 197 1.92 -20.88 -4.98
C SER A 197 2.82 -20.52 -6.16
N LEU A 198 2.35 -19.63 -7.05
CA LEU A 198 3.05 -19.23 -8.26
C LEU A 198 3.99 -18.04 -8.04
N HIS A 199 4.03 -17.44 -6.86
CA HIS A 199 4.89 -16.29 -6.60
C HIS A 199 5.34 -16.23 -5.15
N THR A 200 6.38 -15.45 -4.90
CA THR A 200 6.87 -15.15 -3.56
C THR A 200 5.80 -14.39 -2.76
N SER A 201 5.67 -14.66 -1.46
CA SER A 201 4.71 -13.97 -0.58
C SER A 201 4.93 -12.45 -0.61
N ILE A 202 3.84 -11.69 -0.63
CA ILE A 202 3.88 -10.23 -0.64
C ILE A 202 3.79 -9.73 0.81
N ASP A 203 4.84 -10.03 1.58
CA ASP A 203 4.97 -9.59 2.98
C ASP A 203 5.36 -8.11 3.02
N GLN A 204 4.50 -7.27 3.59
CA GLN A 204 4.62 -5.82 3.57
C GLN A 204 5.23 -5.32 4.86
N ALA A 205 6.24 -4.45 4.75
CA ALA A 205 6.99 -3.97 5.89
C ALA A 205 6.97 -2.45 6.00
N MET A 206 7.09 -1.95 7.23
CA MET A 206 7.14 -0.52 7.53
C MET A 206 8.33 -0.15 8.40
N VAL A 207 8.73 1.11 8.29
CA VAL A 207 9.81 1.73 9.08
C VAL A 207 9.46 3.18 9.41
N ILE A 208 9.87 3.65 10.58
CA ILE A 208 9.89 5.07 10.92
C ILE A 208 11.15 5.68 10.32
N LEU A 209 10.98 6.76 9.56
CA LEU A 209 12.05 7.47 8.87
C LEU A 209 12.71 8.49 9.80
N ASN A 210 13.95 8.89 9.49
CA ASN A 210 14.70 9.84 10.32
C ASN A 210 13.97 11.17 10.54
N HIS A 211 13.24 11.66 9.53
CA HIS A 211 12.44 12.89 9.64
C HIS A 211 11.35 12.75 10.71
N GLY A 212 10.76 11.55 10.85
CA GLY A 212 9.71 11.25 11.82
C GLY A 212 10.20 11.00 13.25
N LYS A 213 11.51 11.10 13.52
CA LYS A 213 12.11 10.71 14.82
C LYS A 213 11.47 11.41 16.03
N GLU A 214 11.24 12.71 15.91
CA GLU A 214 10.66 13.53 16.99
C GLU A 214 9.13 13.68 16.83
N ASN A 215 8.53 13.06 15.81
CA ASN A 215 7.10 13.11 15.57
C ASN A 215 6.39 11.99 16.34
N LYS A 216 5.79 12.34 17.49
CA LYS A 216 5.03 11.39 18.30
C LYS A 216 3.92 10.67 17.52
N LEU A 217 3.26 11.36 16.57
CA LEU A 217 2.22 10.72 15.74
C LEU A 217 2.77 9.62 14.84
N ALA A 218 4.05 9.70 14.43
CA ALA A 218 4.67 8.65 13.63
C ALA A 218 4.74 7.34 14.41
N LYS A 219 5.16 7.41 15.68
CA LYS A 219 5.17 6.26 16.57
C LYS A 219 3.76 5.78 16.93
N ASP A 220 2.86 6.70 17.27
CA ASP A 220 1.47 6.34 17.63
C ASP A 220 0.76 5.62 16.46
N PHE A 221 0.92 6.11 15.21
CA PHE A 221 0.33 5.48 14.03
C PHE A 221 1.03 4.17 13.65
N TYR A 222 2.37 4.10 13.77
CA TYR A 222 3.13 2.86 13.60
C TYR A 222 2.64 1.76 14.55
N ASP A 223 2.50 2.08 15.84
CA ASP A 223 2.00 1.12 16.84
C ASP A 223 0.53 0.77 16.58
N TYR A 224 -0.29 1.73 16.16
CA TYR A 224 -1.68 1.48 15.81
C TYR A 224 -1.83 0.50 14.64
N LEU A 225 -0.99 0.59 13.61
CA LEU A 225 -1.01 -0.34 12.48
C LEU A 225 -0.78 -1.80 12.91
N LEU A 226 -0.06 -2.04 14.00
CA LEU A 226 0.18 -3.37 14.59
C LEU A 226 -0.92 -3.80 15.57
N SER A 227 -1.82 -2.89 15.96
CA SER A 227 -2.86 -3.16 16.94
C SER A 227 -3.98 -4.03 16.38
N LYS A 228 -4.67 -4.77 17.28
CA LYS A 228 -5.81 -5.61 16.89
C LYS A 228 -6.89 -4.86 16.08
N PRO A 229 -7.32 -3.64 16.46
CA PRO A 229 -8.27 -2.88 15.65
C PRO A 229 -7.81 -2.63 14.20
N ALA A 230 -6.56 -2.24 13.97
CA ALA A 230 -6.06 -2.02 12.62
C ALA A 230 -5.90 -3.34 11.85
N GLN A 231 -5.45 -4.40 12.52
CA GLN A 231 -5.32 -5.73 11.91
C GLN A 231 -6.68 -6.30 11.48
N ASP A 232 -7.75 -6.02 12.23
CA ASP A 232 -9.11 -6.40 11.82
C ASP A 232 -9.56 -5.69 10.54
N ILE A 233 -9.17 -4.42 10.37
CA ILE A 233 -9.42 -3.68 9.13
C ILE A 233 -8.58 -4.27 7.99
N PHE A 234 -7.31 -4.62 8.20
CA PHE A 234 -6.50 -5.32 7.19
C PHE A 234 -7.17 -6.63 6.73
N VAL A 235 -7.66 -7.45 7.67
CA VAL A 235 -8.37 -8.70 7.36
C VAL A 235 -9.68 -8.45 6.61
N LYS A 236 -10.46 -7.43 7.00
CA LYS A 236 -11.67 -7.01 6.27
C LYS A 236 -11.37 -6.70 4.81
N PHE A 237 -10.22 -6.09 4.52
CA PHE A 237 -9.75 -5.83 3.17
C PHE A 237 -9.02 -7.01 2.52
N GLY A 238 -9.05 -8.21 3.11
CA GLY A 238 -8.49 -9.42 2.50
C GLY A 238 -6.96 -9.52 2.57
N TYR A 239 -6.31 -8.73 3.42
CA TYR A 239 -4.93 -8.97 3.78
C TYR A 239 -4.81 -10.05 4.86
N LYS A 240 -3.61 -10.63 4.98
CA LYS A 240 -3.27 -11.50 6.11
C LYS A 240 -2.76 -10.64 7.27
N ALA A 241 -3.37 -10.81 8.44
CA ALA A 241 -2.88 -10.18 9.67
C ALA A 241 -1.52 -10.75 10.09
N ILE A 242 -0.76 -9.96 10.84
CA ILE A 242 0.40 -10.45 11.58
C ILE A 242 -0.11 -11.26 12.79
N ASN A 243 0.42 -12.47 12.96
CA ASN A 243 0.08 -13.34 14.10
C ASN A 243 0.77 -12.85 15.38
#